data_AF-A0A653ECE0-F1
#
_entry.id   AF-A0A653ECE0-F1
#
_cell.length_a   1.000
_cell.length_b   1.000
_cell.length_c   1.000
_cell.angle_alpha   90.00
_cell.angle_beta   90.00
_cell.angle_gamma   90.00
#
_symmetry.space_group_name_H-M   'P 1'
#
loop_
_entity.id
_entity.type
_entity.pdbx_description
1 polymer ?
#
loop_
_entity_poly.entity_id
_entity_poly.type
_entity_poly.pdbx_seq_one_letter_code
_entity_poly.pdbx_strand_id
1 'polypeptide(L)'
;MVGVWLEQDALDVLGTLSTIHRRLDVARSRAVHPSTGHVDRLCPPCALAERFPNDNRYRVIKGDCNQTIDGVLQELQPIRWAPTFAFLDQQGAEIHWSTIERLARFRENKNGWKTELWILMSPTMIARGVRGTNAEEFEQQVSKLYGGEDWLRIVRALRARTITADEYRQEMVNLLRFQLETILGYRHTHRIPMKMSTNKMTIFDMVFATDHDTGDRIMRHLYNLAAQREPEMMRRAQAAKAETEAEKAGLIGLFPAGDLEVKPSNTLGQVLWTPQPTWDPAVRDWWEDDDA
;
A
#
# COMPACT_ATOMS: atom_id res chain seq x y z
N MET A 1 19.52 -0.27 7.92
CA MET A 1 18.07 -0.13 7.71
C MET A 1 17.61 -1.41 7.06
N VAL A 2 16.60 -2.05 7.63
CA VAL A 2 16.02 -3.31 7.16
C VAL A 2 14.68 -2.98 6.52
N GLY A 3 14.45 -3.43 5.29
CA GLY A 3 13.17 -3.33 4.60
C GLY A 3 12.50 -4.70 4.53
N VAL A 4 11.20 -4.74 4.81
CA VAL A 4 10.34 -5.91 4.59
C VAL A 4 9.26 -5.51 3.59
N TRP A 5 9.10 -6.26 2.51
CA TRP A 5 8.12 -5.98 1.46
C TRP A 5 7.16 -7.17 1.31
N LEU A 6 5.91 -6.98 1.67
CA LEU A 6 4.89 -8.01 1.62
C LEU A 6 3.98 -7.73 0.42
N GLU A 7 3.95 -8.63 -0.55
CA GLU A 7 3.07 -8.57 -1.74
C GLU A 7 2.26 -9.89 -1.81
N GLN A 8 0.99 -9.81 -2.21
CA GLN A 8 0.15 -10.98 -2.43
C GLN A 8 -0.68 -10.79 -3.72
N ASP A 9 -0.29 -11.53 -4.76
CA ASP A 9 -0.79 -11.56 -6.14
C ASP A 9 -0.69 -10.27 -6.98
N ALA A 10 0.00 -10.39 -8.13
CA ALA A 10 0.09 -9.39 -9.18
C ALA A 10 -0.73 -9.84 -10.40
N LEU A 11 -1.75 -9.06 -10.79
CA LEU A 11 -2.20 -9.00 -12.17
C LEU A 11 -1.68 -7.68 -12.76
N ASP A 12 -0.86 -7.80 -13.80
CA ASP A 12 -0.17 -6.76 -14.56
C ASP A 12 -0.89 -5.40 -14.63
N VAL A 13 -0.29 -4.35 -14.02
CA VAL A 13 -0.22 -2.99 -14.60
C VAL A 13 1.02 -2.26 -14.04
N LEU A 14 2.15 -2.30 -14.78
CA LEU A 14 3.16 -1.23 -15.01
C LEU A 14 4.61 -1.73 -14.98
N GLY A 15 5.27 -1.59 -16.13
CA GLY A 15 6.68 -1.83 -16.33
C GLY A 15 7.58 -0.66 -15.95
N THR A 16 8.79 -1.02 -15.53
CA THR A 16 10.07 -0.32 -15.64
C THR A 16 10.21 1.07 -15.01
N LEU A 17 10.78 1.09 -13.81
CA LEU A 17 11.73 2.14 -13.39
C LEU A 17 12.98 1.49 -12.77
N SER A 18 14.09 1.53 -13.50
CA SER A 18 15.42 1.28 -12.95
C SER A 18 16.02 2.60 -12.46
N THR A 19 16.29 2.73 -11.16
CA THR A 19 17.43 3.51 -10.66
C THR A 19 17.80 2.97 -9.27
N ILE A 20 19.01 2.45 -9.17
CA ILE A 20 19.57 1.78 -7.98
C ILE A 20 19.91 2.81 -6.90
N HIS A 21 19.30 2.70 -5.72
CA HIS A 21 19.93 3.13 -4.46
C HIS A 21 19.59 2.19 -3.29
N ARG A 22 20.62 1.43 -2.87
CA ARG A 22 20.88 0.71 -1.60
C ARG A 22 19.73 0.67 -0.57
N ARG A 23 19.14 -0.51 -0.33
CA ARG A 23 18.69 -1.04 0.99
C ARG A 23 18.09 -2.45 0.83
N LEU A 24 18.06 -3.20 1.93
CA LEU A 24 17.53 -4.57 2.01
C LEU A 24 16.03 -4.57 1.72
N ASP A 25 15.60 -5.28 0.69
CA ASP A 25 14.19 -5.56 0.39
C ASP A 25 13.94 -7.07 0.56
N VAL A 26 12.84 -7.46 1.20
CA VAL A 26 12.40 -8.86 1.29
C VAL A 26 11.11 -8.95 0.49
N ALA A 27 11.07 -9.64 -0.64
CA ALA A 27 9.85 -9.81 -1.47
C ALA A 27 9.39 -11.28 -1.53
N ARG A 28 8.10 -11.59 -1.72
CA ARG A 28 7.58 -12.99 -1.70
C ARG A 28 6.32 -13.22 -2.59
N SER A 29 6.18 -14.42 -3.16
CA SER A 29 5.16 -14.89 -4.15
C SER A 29 4.61 -16.32 -3.88
N ARG A 30 3.52 -16.77 -4.56
CA ARG A 30 3.20 -18.21 -4.81
C ARG A 30 2.39 -18.46 -6.09
N ALA A 31 2.70 -19.55 -6.81
CA ALA A 31 1.94 -20.12 -7.93
C ALA A 31 1.13 -21.35 -7.49
N VAL A 32 -0.07 -21.53 -8.05
CA VAL A 32 -0.82 -22.81 -8.04
C VAL A 32 -1.33 -23.08 -9.46
N HIS A 33 -0.91 -24.21 -10.05
CA HIS A 33 -1.43 -24.74 -11.31
C HIS A 33 -2.65 -25.64 -11.02
N PRO A 34 -3.64 -25.71 -11.93
CA PRO A 34 -3.62 -26.84 -12.86
C PRO A 34 -4.02 -26.50 -14.31
N SER A 35 -3.42 -27.27 -15.22
CA SER A 35 -3.88 -27.62 -16.58
C SER A 35 -4.53 -26.54 -17.46
N THR A 36 -3.74 -25.94 -18.33
CA THR A 36 -3.87 -25.96 -19.81
C THR A 36 -2.90 -24.93 -20.36
N GLY A 37 -2.06 -25.35 -21.30
CA GLY A 37 -0.91 -24.55 -21.73
C GLY A 37 -1.32 -23.17 -22.24
N HIS A 38 -0.68 -22.12 -21.72
CA HIS A 38 -0.39 -20.85 -22.39
C HIS A 38 0.56 -20.03 -21.51
N VAL A 39 1.78 -19.83 -22.05
CA VAL A 39 2.77 -18.76 -21.82
C VAL A 39 3.14 -18.43 -20.36
N ASP A 40 4.41 -18.69 -20.02
CA ASP A 40 5.10 -18.21 -18.81
C ASP A 40 4.77 -16.74 -18.51
N ARG A 41 3.87 -16.52 -17.54
CA ARG A 41 3.58 -15.20 -16.97
C ARG A 41 4.65 -14.92 -15.90
N LEU A 42 5.46 -13.91 -16.17
CA LEU A 42 6.60 -13.49 -15.37
C LEU A 42 6.23 -13.29 -13.88
N CYS A 43 6.96 -13.96 -12.98
CA CYS A 43 6.97 -13.70 -11.54
C CYS A 43 7.99 -12.57 -11.26
N PRO A 44 7.58 -11.33 -10.94
CA PRO A 44 8.51 -10.20 -10.81
C PRO A 44 9.59 -10.40 -9.71
N PRO A 45 9.28 -10.96 -8.53
CA PRO A 45 10.30 -11.27 -7.51
C PRO A 45 11.23 -12.43 -7.90
N CYS A 46 10.73 -13.42 -8.67
CA CYS A 46 11.55 -14.51 -9.17
C CYS A 46 12.54 -14.00 -10.23
N ALA A 47 12.09 -13.07 -11.08
CA ALA A 47 12.94 -12.37 -12.03
C ALA A 47 14.05 -11.56 -11.33
N LEU A 48 13.82 -11.06 -10.11
CA LEU A 48 14.86 -10.39 -9.32
C LEU A 48 15.95 -11.38 -8.89
N ALA A 49 15.55 -12.53 -8.33
CA ALA A 49 16.45 -13.60 -7.93
C ALA A 49 17.26 -14.16 -9.11
N GLU A 50 16.63 -14.31 -10.27
CA GLU A 50 17.26 -14.74 -11.51
C GLU A 50 18.21 -13.69 -12.08
N ARG A 51 17.86 -12.40 -11.97
CA ARG A 51 18.67 -11.28 -12.47
C ARG A 51 19.87 -10.96 -11.57
N PHE A 52 19.79 -11.25 -10.27
CA PHE A 52 20.85 -10.99 -9.29
C PHE A 52 21.11 -12.20 -8.37
N PRO A 53 21.56 -13.34 -8.90
CA PRO A 53 21.55 -14.64 -8.20
C PRO A 53 22.54 -14.77 -7.02
N ASN A 54 23.48 -13.83 -6.86
CA ASN A 54 24.50 -13.85 -5.80
C ASN A 54 24.45 -12.62 -4.88
N ASP A 55 23.36 -11.85 -4.95
CA ASP A 55 23.23 -10.65 -4.14
C ASP A 55 22.59 -10.98 -2.79
N ASN A 56 23.44 -11.09 -1.77
CA ASN A 56 23.02 -11.39 -0.40
C ASN A 56 22.38 -10.20 0.32
N ARG A 57 22.17 -9.06 -0.36
CA ARG A 57 21.50 -7.87 0.21
C ARG A 57 19.99 -7.98 0.21
N TYR A 58 19.41 -8.94 -0.48
CA TYR A 58 17.97 -9.19 -0.45
C TYR A 58 17.71 -10.68 -0.30
N ARG A 59 16.49 -11.01 0.10
CA ARG A 59 16.05 -12.40 0.09
C ARG A 59 14.61 -12.49 -0.34
N VAL A 60 14.39 -13.29 -1.37
CA VAL A 60 13.05 -13.67 -1.79
C VAL A 60 12.66 -14.91 -1.03
N ILE A 61 11.56 -14.82 -0.31
CA ILE A 61 11.00 -15.93 0.42
C ILE A 61 9.75 -16.32 -0.47
N LYS A 62 9.25 -17.56 -0.62
CA LYS A 62 7.95 -17.89 -1.30
C LYS A 62 6.81 -18.42 -0.41
N GLY A 63 5.59 -17.86 -0.43
CA GLY A 63 4.42 -18.33 0.33
C GLY A 63 3.56 -17.21 0.95
N ASP A 64 2.55 -17.59 1.74
CA ASP A 64 1.68 -16.65 2.48
C ASP A 64 2.49 -15.88 3.54
N CYS A 65 2.49 -14.56 3.47
CA CYS A 65 3.24 -13.71 4.39
C CYS A 65 2.76 -13.85 5.83
N ASN A 66 1.45 -14.07 6.04
CA ASN A 66 0.85 -14.19 7.37
C ASN A 66 1.32 -15.44 8.13
N GLN A 67 1.76 -16.47 7.40
CA GLN A 67 2.29 -17.71 7.97
C GLN A 67 3.80 -17.69 8.13
N THR A 68 4.48 -16.87 7.33
CA THR A 68 5.93 -16.99 7.15
C THR A 68 6.71 -15.87 7.82
N ILE A 69 6.02 -14.77 8.14
CA ILE A 69 6.62 -13.61 8.80
C ILE A 69 7.31 -13.96 10.12
N ASP A 70 6.78 -14.88 10.91
CA ASP A 70 7.37 -15.28 12.19
C ASP A 70 8.79 -15.82 12.02
N GLY A 71 9.01 -16.70 11.03
CA GLY A 71 10.34 -17.20 10.69
C GLY A 71 11.28 -16.10 10.20
N VAL A 72 10.78 -15.20 9.35
CA VAL A 72 11.58 -14.05 8.86
C VAL A 72 12.03 -13.17 10.00
N LEU A 73 11.12 -12.79 10.89
CA LEU A 73 11.42 -11.94 12.03
C LEU A 73 12.33 -12.64 13.05
N GLN A 74 12.20 -13.95 13.20
CA GLN A 74 13.12 -14.75 14.03
C GLN A 74 14.55 -14.69 13.49
N GLU A 75 14.73 -14.84 12.18
CA GLU A 75 16.05 -14.76 11.56
C GLU A 75 16.66 -13.35 11.62
N LEU A 76 15.81 -12.31 11.60
CA LEU A 76 16.23 -10.91 11.72
C LEU A 76 16.43 -10.45 13.18
N GLN A 77 16.17 -11.31 14.18
CA GLN A 77 16.35 -10.98 15.61
C GLN A 77 17.71 -10.34 15.94
N PRO A 78 18.87 -10.80 15.41
CA PRO A 78 20.17 -10.20 15.73
C PRO A 78 20.29 -8.72 15.37
N ILE A 79 19.44 -8.23 14.46
CA ILE A 79 19.45 -6.85 13.98
C ILE A 79 18.16 -6.09 14.29
N ARG A 80 17.31 -6.61 15.20
CA ARG A 80 16.03 -6.00 15.58
C ARG A 80 16.16 -4.59 16.21
N TRP A 81 17.36 -4.17 16.58
CA TRP A 81 17.65 -2.82 17.04
C TRP A 81 17.73 -1.79 15.92
N ALA A 82 17.98 -2.23 14.69
CA ALA A 82 18.16 -1.35 13.55
C ALA A 82 16.86 -0.63 13.17
N PRO A 83 16.93 0.53 12.49
CA PRO A 83 15.77 1.11 11.83
C PRO A 83 15.17 0.12 10.83
N THR A 84 13.90 -0.20 11.00
CA THR A 84 13.16 -1.16 10.19
C THR A 84 11.95 -0.49 9.58
N PHE A 85 11.71 -0.84 8.32
CA PHE A 85 10.62 -0.34 7.50
C PHE A 85 9.90 -1.55 6.90
N ALA A 86 8.58 -1.54 6.90
CA ALA A 86 7.77 -2.57 6.27
C ALA A 86 6.76 -1.94 5.30
N PHE A 87 6.74 -2.45 4.07
CA PHE A 87 5.78 -2.11 3.05
C PHE A 87 4.82 -3.28 2.84
N LEU A 88 3.53 -3.02 2.95
CA LEU A 88 2.43 -3.96 2.95
C LEU A 88 1.59 -3.65 1.72
N ASP A 89 1.87 -4.37 0.62
CA ASP A 89 1.29 -4.18 -0.70
C ASP A 89 0.26 -5.28 -1.00
N GLN A 90 -0.93 -5.10 -0.45
CA GLN A 90 -2.03 -6.03 -0.65
C GLN A 90 -2.97 -5.50 -1.73
N GLN A 91 -3.60 -6.40 -2.49
CA GLN A 91 -4.58 -6.02 -3.51
C GLN A 91 -5.95 -5.75 -2.88
N GLY A 92 -6.33 -6.48 -1.83
CA GLY A 92 -7.60 -6.37 -1.13
C GLY A 92 -7.44 -6.42 0.38
N ALA A 93 -7.53 -7.63 0.94
CA ALA A 93 -7.53 -7.89 2.38
C ALA A 93 -6.70 -9.13 2.75
N GLU A 94 -5.61 -9.35 2.04
CA GLU A 94 -4.77 -10.54 2.17
C GLU A 94 -3.90 -10.49 3.43
N ILE A 95 -3.50 -9.29 3.89
CA ILE A 95 -2.69 -9.14 5.09
C ILE A 95 -3.60 -9.14 6.32
N HIS A 96 -3.24 -9.92 7.33
CA HIS A 96 -3.95 -9.97 8.59
C HIS A 96 -3.38 -8.95 9.59
N TRP A 97 -4.26 -8.41 10.45
CA TRP A 97 -3.90 -7.55 11.58
C TRP A 97 -2.77 -8.14 12.42
N SER A 98 -2.85 -9.44 12.74
CA SER A 98 -1.80 -10.13 13.50
C SER A 98 -0.41 -10.07 12.84
N THR A 99 -0.31 -9.93 11.52
CA THR A 99 0.96 -9.72 10.79
C THR A 99 1.45 -8.28 11.00
N ILE A 100 0.55 -7.31 10.94
CA ILE A 100 0.82 -5.89 11.24
C ILE A 100 1.33 -5.75 12.68
N GLU A 101 0.70 -6.42 13.64
CA GLU A 101 1.11 -6.42 15.05
C GLU A 101 2.53 -6.95 15.24
N ARG A 102 2.85 -8.08 14.61
CA ARG A 102 4.19 -8.69 14.68
C ARG A 102 5.25 -7.74 14.10
N LEU A 103 4.97 -7.13 12.95
CA LEU A 103 5.86 -6.17 12.33
C LEU A 103 6.07 -4.94 13.21
N ALA A 104 5.00 -4.38 13.77
CA ALA A 104 5.06 -3.22 14.64
C ALA A 104 5.94 -3.47 15.86
N ARG A 105 5.82 -4.65 16.46
CA ARG A 105 6.54 -5.06 17.68
C ARG A 105 7.94 -5.61 17.44
N PHE A 106 8.32 -5.89 16.20
CA PHE A 106 9.61 -6.52 15.88
C PHE A 106 10.81 -5.71 16.41
N ARG A 107 10.76 -4.39 16.25
CA ARG A 107 11.91 -3.53 16.52
C ARG A 107 12.07 -3.28 18.01
N GLU A 108 13.27 -3.53 18.53
CA GLU A 108 13.62 -3.27 19.92
C GLU A 108 14.82 -2.34 20.04
N ASN A 109 14.59 -1.13 20.54
CA ASN A 109 15.64 -0.13 20.72
C ASN A 109 15.40 0.69 21.99
N LYS A 110 16.43 1.44 22.40
CA LYS A 110 16.41 2.28 23.61
C LYS A 110 15.32 3.36 23.65
N ASN A 111 14.79 3.76 22.49
CA ASN A 111 13.75 4.79 22.40
C ASN A 111 12.34 4.19 22.35
N GLY A 112 12.20 2.87 22.33
CA GLY A 112 10.91 2.18 22.19
C GLY A 112 10.24 2.38 20.82
N TRP A 113 10.98 2.80 19.80
CA TRP A 113 10.40 3.04 18.47
C TRP A 113 10.06 1.75 17.75
N LYS A 114 8.87 1.71 17.14
CA LYS A 114 8.40 0.59 16.33
C LYS A 114 9.01 0.57 14.93
N THR A 115 8.69 -0.50 14.19
CA THR A 115 8.87 -0.58 12.74
C THR A 115 8.00 0.47 12.05
N GLU A 116 8.53 1.18 11.07
CA GLU A 116 7.73 2.09 10.25
C GLU A 116 6.91 1.29 9.24
N LEU A 117 5.60 1.54 9.15
CA LEU A 117 4.69 0.78 8.29
C LEU A 117 4.17 1.63 7.14
N TRP A 118 4.16 1.07 5.94
CA TRP A 118 3.50 1.60 4.76
C TRP A 118 2.50 0.56 4.28
N ILE A 119 1.22 0.86 4.34
CA ILE A 119 0.15 -0.09 4.05
C ILE A 119 -0.67 0.45 2.90
N LEU A 120 -0.70 -0.29 1.79
CA LEU A 120 -1.57 0.01 0.68
C LEU A 120 -2.99 -0.48 1.00
N MET A 121 -3.96 0.42 0.92
CA MET A 121 -5.36 0.13 1.18
C MET A 121 -6.20 0.42 -0.06
N SER A 122 -7.11 -0.51 -0.36
CA SER A 122 -8.10 -0.35 -1.44
C SER A 122 -9.53 -0.53 -0.91
N PRO A 123 -10.12 0.47 -0.21
CA PRO A 123 -11.50 0.39 0.27
C PRO A 123 -12.49 0.07 -0.86
N THR A 124 -12.20 0.56 -2.07
CA THR A 124 -13.02 0.30 -3.28
C THR A 124 -13.04 -1.19 -3.64
N MET A 125 -11.92 -1.90 -3.54
CA MET A 125 -11.86 -3.34 -3.80
C MET A 125 -12.57 -4.11 -2.70
N ILE A 126 -12.44 -3.68 -1.45
CA ILE A 126 -13.19 -4.26 -0.32
C ILE A 126 -14.71 -4.13 -0.58
N ALA A 127 -15.19 -2.94 -0.95
CA ALA A 127 -16.61 -2.69 -1.23
C ALA A 127 -17.16 -3.56 -2.37
N ARG A 128 -16.30 -3.92 -3.34
CA ARG A 128 -16.65 -4.82 -4.46
C ARG A 128 -16.64 -6.29 -4.02
N GLY A 129 -15.62 -6.70 -3.25
CA GLY A 129 -15.46 -8.09 -2.79
C GLY A 129 -16.62 -8.55 -1.92
N VAL A 130 -17.10 -7.69 -1.00
CA VAL A 130 -18.25 -7.99 -0.11
C VAL A 130 -19.62 -8.00 -0.82
N ARG A 131 -19.64 -7.76 -2.14
CA ARG A 131 -20.82 -7.90 -3.00
C ARG A 131 -20.67 -9.02 -4.03
N GLY A 132 -19.51 -9.68 -4.03
CA GLY A 132 -19.18 -10.73 -4.99
C GLY A 132 -19.82 -12.07 -4.64
N THR A 133 -19.56 -13.07 -5.49
CA THR A 133 -20.07 -14.44 -5.31
C THR A 133 -19.51 -15.15 -4.07
N ASN A 134 -18.31 -14.77 -3.62
CA ASN A 134 -17.65 -15.34 -2.44
C ASN A 134 -17.64 -14.33 -1.27
N ALA A 135 -18.73 -13.56 -1.12
CA ALA A 135 -18.78 -12.46 -0.16
C ALA A 135 -18.43 -12.92 1.26
N GLU A 136 -19.01 -14.01 1.77
CA GLU A 136 -18.80 -14.47 3.15
C GLU A 136 -17.32 -14.77 3.48
N GLU A 137 -16.61 -15.49 2.61
CA GLU A 137 -15.18 -15.76 2.79
C GLU A 137 -14.35 -14.48 2.74
N PHE A 138 -14.71 -13.56 1.83
CA PHE A 138 -14.03 -12.28 1.71
C PHE A 138 -14.31 -11.36 2.91
N GLU A 139 -15.53 -11.36 3.47
CA GLU A 139 -15.85 -10.64 4.70
C GLU A 139 -14.97 -11.16 5.86
N GLN A 140 -14.78 -12.48 5.99
CA GLN A 140 -13.85 -13.04 6.98
C GLN A 140 -12.40 -12.60 6.76
N GLN A 141 -11.93 -12.46 5.51
CA GLN A 141 -10.60 -11.95 5.20
C GLN A 141 -10.46 -10.47 5.60
N VAL A 142 -11.47 -9.64 5.31
CA VAL A 142 -11.49 -8.23 5.70
C VAL A 142 -11.50 -8.09 7.23
N SER A 143 -12.26 -8.93 7.94
CA SER A 143 -12.21 -8.96 9.41
C SER A 143 -10.84 -9.34 9.94
N LYS A 144 -10.11 -10.24 9.26
CA LYS A 144 -8.70 -10.54 9.62
C LYS A 144 -7.78 -9.35 9.38
N LEU A 145 -7.98 -8.56 8.32
CA LEU A 145 -7.20 -7.35 8.05
C LEU A 145 -7.38 -6.28 9.14
N TYR A 146 -8.62 -6.02 9.56
CA TYR A 146 -8.96 -5.04 10.60
C TYR A 146 -8.89 -5.60 12.02
N GLY A 147 -8.59 -6.89 12.19
CA GLY A 147 -8.54 -7.54 13.51
C GLY A 147 -9.89 -7.65 14.23
N GLY A 148 -11.00 -7.42 13.54
CA GLY A 148 -12.34 -7.35 14.10
C GLY A 148 -13.40 -7.02 13.04
N GLU A 149 -14.64 -6.81 13.49
CA GLU A 149 -15.81 -6.66 12.62
C GLU A 149 -16.35 -5.22 12.51
N ASP A 150 -15.72 -4.25 13.19
CA ASP A 150 -16.14 -2.84 13.19
C ASP A 150 -16.30 -2.24 11.79
N TRP A 151 -15.50 -2.70 10.82
CA TRP A 151 -15.59 -2.27 9.43
C TRP A 151 -16.96 -2.61 8.79
N LEU A 152 -17.66 -3.64 9.29
CA LEU A 152 -19.01 -3.98 8.83
C LEU A 152 -20.01 -2.86 9.12
N ARG A 153 -19.83 -2.10 10.21
CA ARG A 153 -20.67 -0.93 10.53
C ARG A 153 -20.57 0.13 9.44
N ILE A 154 -19.36 0.38 8.95
CA ILE A 154 -19.09 1.30 7.84
C ILE A 154 -19.74 0.80 6.54
N VAL A 155 -19.67 -0.51 6.27
CA VAL A 155 -20.33 -1.11 5.10
C VAL A 155 -21.86 -1.02 5.20
N ARG A 156 -22.43 -1.23 6.38
CA ARG A 156 -23.88 -1.05 6.62
C ARG A 156 -24.29 0.40 6.33
N ALA A 157 -23.56 1.39 6.85
CA ALA A 157 -23.82 2.80 6.58
C ALA A 157 -23.74 3.13 5.08
N LEU A 158 -22.77 2.57 4.35
CA LEU A 158 -22.69 2.73 2.89
C LEU A 158 -23.87 2.08 2.17
N ARG A 159 -24.28 0.87 2.57
CA ARG A 159 -25.43 0.15 1.99
C ARG A 159 -26.75 0.90 2.25
N ALA A 160 -26.90 1.47 3.44
CA ALA A 160 -28.03 2.31 3.84
C ALA A 160 -28.04 3.70 3.17
N ARG A 161 -26.95 4.06 2.48
CA ARG A 161 -26.72 5.39 1.86
C ARG A 161 -26.69 6.54 2.88
N THR A 162 -26.34 6.24 4.12
CA THR A 162 -26.11 7.23 5.17
C THR A 162 -24.78 7.96 4.96
N ILE A 163 -23.81 7.28 4.34
CA ILE A 163 -22.53 7.85 3.91
C ILE A 163 -22.33 7.69 2.40
N THR A 164 -21.58 8.61 1.83
CA THR A 164 -21.14 8.59 0.43
C THR A 164 -19.99 7.61 0.21
N ALA A 165 -19.69 7.30 -1.06
CA ALA A 165 -18.55 6.44 -1.41
C ALA A 165 -17.19 7.05 -1.02
N ASP A 166 -17.07 8.38 -1.02
CA ASP A 166 -15.85 9.05 -0.57
C ASP A 166 -15.70 8.94 0.95
N GLU A 167 -16.77 9.25 1.70
CA GLU A 167 -16.79 9.08 3.17
C GLU A 167 -16.48 7.63 3.58
N TYR A 168 -17.08 6.64 2.91
CA TYR A 168 -16.74 5.23 3.14
C TYR A 168 -15.23 4.95 3.03
N ARG A 169 -14.57 5.49 2.00
CA ARG A 169 -13.12 5.33 1.84
C ARG A 169 -12.36 5.98 2.99
N GLN A 170 -12.77 7.19 3.40
CA GLN A 170 -12.15 7.91 4.51
C GLN A 170 -12.30 7.12 5.82
N GLU A 171 -13.49 6.61 6.10
CA GLU A 171 -13.80 5.88 7.33
C GLU A 171 -13.08 4.53 7.39
N MET A 172 -13.03 3.76 6.29
CA MET A 172 -12.29 2.50 6.24
C MET A 172 -10.79 2.71 6.52
N VAL A 173 -10.18 3.73 5.92
CA VAL A 173 -8.77 4.05 6.15
C VAL A 173 -8.56 4.62 7.56
N ASN A 174 -9.49 5.45 8.05
CA ASN A 174 -9.43 5.99 9.39
C ASN A 174 -9.55 4.90 10.46
N LEU A 175 -10.40 3.89 10.27
CA LEU A 175 -10.52 2.76 11.19
C LEU A 175 -9.16 2.07 11.39
N LEU A 176 -8.45 1.76 10.30
CA LEU A 176 -7.11 1.18 10.38
C LEU A 176 -6.14 2.11 11.13
N ARG A 177 -6.12 3.40 10.77
CA ARG A 177 -5.25 4.40 11.41
C ARG A 177 -5.53 4.56 12.89
N PHE A 178 -6.81 4.62 13.27
CA PHE A 178 -7.25 4.74 14.64
C PHE A 178 -6.76 3.54 15.46
N GLN A 179 -6.91 2.31 14.95
CA GLN A 179 -6.37 1.11 15.61
C GLN A 179 -4.83 1.12 15.72
N LEU A 180 -4.12 1.60 14.69
CA LEU A 180 -2.66 1.75 14.76
C LEU A 180 -2.24 2.69 15.89
N GLU A 181 -2.97 3.79 16.11
CA GLU A 181 -2.68 4.75 17.17
C GLU A 181 -3.13 4.26 18.56
N THR A 182 -4.32 3.68 18.68
CA THR A 182 -4.92 3.33 19.98
C THR A 182 -4.51 1.95 20.48
N ILE A 183 -4.46 0.95 19.60
CA ILE A 183 -4.13 -0.44 19.97
C ILE A 183 -2.62 -0.66 19.90
N LEU A 184 -1.99 -0.27 18.79
CA LEU A 184 -0.55 -0.49 18.62
C LEU A 184 0.31 0.64 19.18
N GLY A 185 -0.27 1.80 19.48
CA GLY A 185 0.44 2.91 20.12
C GLY A 185 1.39 3.65 19.19
N TYR A 186 1.09 3.72 17.88
CA TYR A 186 1.85 4.57 16.95
C TYR A 186 1.62 6.04 17.27
N ARG A 187 2.69 6.85 17.24
CA ARG A 187 2.59 8.28 17.54
C ARG A 187 1.99 9.10 16.39
N HIS A 188 2.30 8.73 15.16
CA HIS A 188 1.86 9.45 13.96
C HIS A 188 1.34 8.47 12.93
N THR A 189 0.13 8.68 12.43
CA THR A 189 -0.37 8.02 11.23
C THR A 189 -0.82 9.01 10.16
N HIS A 190 -0.53 8.72 8.91
CA HIS A 190 -0.91 9.55 7.77
C HIS A 190 -1.65 8.74 6.72
N ARG A 191 -2.68 9.36 6.16
CA ARG A 191 -3.37 8.90 4.95
C ARG A 191 -2.89 9.69 3.74
N ILE A 192 -2.37 9.01 2.74
CA ILE A 192 -1.99 9.60 1.46
C ILE A 192 -2.84 9.00 0.34
N PRO A 193 -3.85 9.73 -0.18
CA PRO A 193 -4.66 9.25 -1.28
C PRO A 193 -3.87 9.29 -2.59
N MET A 194 -3.83 8.18 -3.32
CA MET A 194 -3.19 8.05 -4.65
C MET A 194 -4.26 8.12 -5.75
N LYS A 195 -4.22 9.16 -6.58
CA LYS A 195 -5.26 9.44 -7.59
C LYS A 195 -4.81 9.02 -9.01
N MET A 196 -5.74 8.47 -9.78
CA MET A 196 -5.59 8.24 -11.23
C MET A 196 -5.34 9.56 -11.96
N SER A 197 -4.43 9.51 -12.93
CA SER A 197 -4.12 10.62 -13.83
C SER A 197 -5.29 11.06 -14.72
N THR A 198 -6.16 10.12 -15.10
CA THR A 198 -7.18 10.37 -16.13
C THR A 198 -8.47 10.99 -15.58
N ASN A 199 -8.91 10.61 -14.38
CA ASN A 199 -10.22 11.00 -13.83
C ASN A 199 -10.16 11.50 -12.37
N LYS A 200 -8.96 11.68 -11.80
CA LYS A 200 -8.73 12.05 -10.39
C LYS A 200 -9.36 11.10 -9.37
N MET A 201 -9.77 9.89 -9.78
CA MET A 201 -10.32 8.88 -8.89
C MET A 201 -9.20 8.30 -8.03
N THR A 202 -9.34 8.32 -6.70
CA THR A 202 -8.42 7.62 -5.81
C THR A 202 -8.53 6.12 -6.06
N ILE A 203 -7.42 5.48 -6.40
CA ILE A 203 -7.34 4.03 -6.59
C ILE A 203 -7.04 3.39 -5.25
N PHE A 204 -5.98 3.89 -4.61
CA PHE A 204 -5.44 3.38 -3.36
C PHE A 204 -5.23 4.51 -2.37
N ASP A 205 -5.29 4.18 -1.10
CA ASP A 205 -4.85 5.04 -0.01
C ASP A 205 -3.63 4.39 0.64
N MET A 206 -2.51 5.10 0.66
CA MET A 206 -1.33 4.68 1.40
C MET A 206 -1.47 5.13 2.86
N VAL A 207 -1.35 4.20 3.79
CA VAL A 207 -1.31 4.49 5.23
C VAL A 207 0.13 4.39 5.70
N PHE A 208 0.65 5.48 6.25
CA PHE A 208 1.96 5.50 6.88
C PHE A 208 1.83 5.57 8.40
N ALA A 209 2.60 4.77 9.13
CA ALA A 209 2.67 4.81 10.59
C ALA A 209 4.12 4.88 11.08
N THR A 210 4.41 5.80 12.00
CA THR A 210 5.75 5.98 12.60
C THR A 210 5.68 6.53 14.02
N ASP A 211 6.67 6.17 14.84
CA ASP A 211 6.93 6.78 16.14
C ASP A 211 7.97 7.91 16.07
N HIS A 212 8.58 8.10 14.91
CA HIS A 212 9.76 8.95 14.75
C HIS A 212 9.38 10.33 14.20
N ASP A 213 9.58 11.39 14.99
CA ASP A 213 9.24 12.78 14.59
C ASP A 213 9.99 13.26 13.33
N THR A 214 11.25 12.88 13.15
CA THR A 214 11.97 13.12 11.88
C THR A 214 11.40 12.31 10.71
N GLY A 215 11.01 11.05 10.90
CA GLY A 215 10.36 10.26 9.85
C GLY A 215 9.05 10.91 9.42
N ASP A 216 8.23 11.32 10.38
CA ASP A 216 7.02 12.10 10.18
C ASP A 216 7.27 13.40 9.38
N ARG A 217 8.24 14.23 9.77
CA ARG A 217 8.60 15.46 9.03
C ARG A 217 9.08 15.16 7.61
N ILE A 218 9.92 14.15 7.43
CA ILE A 218 10.42 13.74 6.11
C ILE A 218 9.26 13.30 5.23
N MET A 219 8.36 12.46 5.75
CA MET A 219 7.23 11.96 4.97
C MET A 219 6.25 13.08 4.60
N ARG A 220 5.94 14.00 5.52
CA ARG A 220 5.12 15.19 5.18
C ARG A 220 5.76 16.02 4.07
N HIS A 221 7.07 16.23 4.13
CA HIS A 221 7.79 16.96 3.11
C HIS A 221 7.81 16.23 1.76
N LEU A 222 8.15 14.94 1.75
CA LEU A 222 8.21 14.12 0.55
C LEU A 222 6.85 14.00 -0.13
N TYR A 223 5.76 13.84 0.63
CA TYR A 223 4.42 13.78 0.05
C TYR A 223 3.93 15.13 -0.44
N ASN A 224 4.25 16.22 0.25
CA ASN A 224 3.93 17.54 -0.28
C ASN A 224 4.67 17.79 -1.62
N LEU A 225 5.94 17.37 -1.70
CA LEU A 225 6.71 17.43 -2.94
C LEU A 225 6.14 16.48 -4.02
N ALA A 226 5.70 15.28 -3.64
CA ALA A 226 5.07 14.32 -4.55
C ALA A 226 3.74 14.87 -5.08
N ALA A 227 2.91 15.49 -4.25
CA ALA A 227 1.67 16.15 -4.65
C ALA A 227 1.94 17.32 -5.63
N GLN A 228 3.04 18.06 -5.44
CA GLN A 228 3.49 19.09 -6.38
C GLN A 228 3.95 18.50 -7.73
N ARG A 229 4.55 17.31 -7.72
CA ARG A 229 5.07 16.60 -8.89
C ARG A 229 4.07 15.65 -9.54
N GLU A 230 2.97 15.34 -8.86
CA GLU A 230 1.90 14.46 -9.32
C GLU A 230 1.44 14.87 -10.73
N PRO A 231 1.20 16.17 -11.06
CA PRO A 231 0.82 16.58 -12.42
C PRO A 231 1.87 16.29 -13.50
N GLU A 232 3.14 16.16 -13.13
CA GLU A 232 4.23 15.86 -14.05
C GLU A 232 4.40 14.35 -14.24
N MET A 233 4.39 13.57 -13.16
CA MET A 233 4.39 12.10 -13.23
C MET A 233 3.14 11.59 -13.95
N MET A 234 1.96 12.20 -13.70
CA MET A 234 0.71 11.89 -14.38
C MET A 234 0.79 12.11 -15.90
N ARG A 235 1.43 13.19 -16.36
CA ARG A 235 1.64 13.46 -17.80
C ARG A 235 2.58 12.47 -18.44
N ARG A 236 3.67 12.09 -17.77
CA ARG A 236 4.63 11.08 -18.26
C ARG A 236 4.00 9.69 -18.35
N ALA A 237 3.17 9.30 -17.38
CA ALA A 237 2.45 8.03 -17.41
C ALA A 237 1.39 7.99 -18.53
N GLN A 238 0.69 9.09 -18.79
CA GLN A 238 -0.23 9.20 -19.93
C GLN A 238 0.49 9.16 -21.27
N ALA A 239 1.64 9.84 -21.40
CA ALA A 239 2.47 9.79 -22.59
C ALA A 239 2.99 8.37 -22.88
N ALA A 240 3.52 7.68 -21.86
CA ALA A 240 3.99 6.30 -22.00
C ALA A 240 2.86 5.32 -22.35
N LYS A 241 1.66 5.52 -21.79
CA LYS A 241 0.48 4.72 -22.13
C LYS A 241 0.03 4.98 -23.58
N ALA A 242 -0.02 6.24 -24.01
CA ALA A 242 -0.37 6.60 -25.38
C ALA A 242 0.65 6.08 -26.39
N GLU A 243 1.94 6.07 -26.04
CA GLU A 243 3.02 5.48 -26.85
C GLU A 243 2.85 3.97 -26.98
N THR A 244 2.60 3.27 -25.87
CA THR A 244 2.31 1.81 -25.87
C THR A 244 1.05 1.48 -26.68
N GLU A 245 0.02 2.32 -26.63
CA GLU A 245 -1.22 2.16 -27.41
C GLU A 245 -1.00 2.47 -28.90
N ALA A 246 -0.19 3.46 -29.25
CA ALA A 246 0.18 3.80 -30.62
C ALA A 246 1.06 2.71 -31.27
N GLU A 247 2.01 2.16 -30.52
CA GLU A 247 2.81 1.00 -30.94
C GLU A 247 1.93 -0.22 -31.20
N LYS A 248 0.98 -0.52 -30.29
CA LYS A 248 0.01 -1.61 -30.49
C LYS A 248 -0.95 -1.36 -31.66
N ALA A 249 -1.24 -0.11 -31.98
CA ALA A 249 -2.04 0.29 -33.14
C ALA A 249 -1.24 0.36 -34.46
N GLY A 250 0.06 0.06 -34.45
CA GLY A 250 0.93 0.06 -35.63
C GLY A 250 1.28 1.45 -36.17
N LEU A 251 1.02 2.51 -35.39
CA LEU A 251 1.34 3.89 -35.74
C LEU A 251 2.70 4.26 -35.12
N ILE A 252 3.78 4.12 -35.90
CA ILE A 252 5.11 4.54 -35.47
C ILE A 252 5.20 6.06 -35.61
N GLY A 253 5.16 6.79 -34.49
CA GLY A 253 5.41 8.24 -34.46
C GLY A 253 6.88 8.57 -34.73
N LEU A 254 7.13 9.53 -35.63
CA LEU A 254 8.47 9.94 -36.09
C LEU A 254 9.29 10.77 -35.07
N PHE A 255 8.78 11.00 -33.86
CA PHE A 255 9.47 11.77 -32.81
C PHE A 255 9.29 11.09 -31.44
N PRO A 256 10.38 10.86 -30.67
CA PRO A 256 10.25 10.40 -29.28
C PRO A 256 9.55 11.46 -28.43
N ALA A 257 8.56 11.06 -27.64
CA ALA A 257 7.79 11.96 -26.78
C ALA A 257 8.60 12.62 -25.63
N GLY A 258 9.91 12.33 -25.55
CA GLY A 258 10.84 12.82 -24.52
C GLY A 258 11.32 14.27 -24.70
N ASP A 259 11.10 14.89 -25.86
CA ASP A 259 11.65 16.23 -26.18
C ASP A 259 10.69 17.41 -25.87
N LEU A 260 9.59 17.16 -25.16
CA LEU A 260 8.75 18.25 -24.66
C LEU A 260 9.45 18.90 -23.46
N GLU A 261 10.16 20.00 -23.73
CA GLU A 261 10.77 20.87 -22.72
C GLU A 261 9.71 21.31 -21.69
N VAL A 262 9.76 20.73 -20.48
CA VAL A 262 8.78 21.00 -19.43
C VAL A 262 9.21 22.22 -18.64
N LYS A 263 8.48 23.32 -18.76
CA LYS A 263 8.63 24.46 -17.86
C LYS A 263 8.30 24.03 -16.41
N PRO A 264 9.17 24.33 -15.43
CA PRO A 264 8.92 23.96 -14.04
C PRO A 264 7.59 24.55 -13.56
N SER A 265 6.79 23.74 -12.87
CA SER A 265 5.52 24.18 -12.27
C SER A 265 5.79 25.24 -11.20
N ASN A 266 5.08 26.37 -11.26
CA ASN A 266 5.14 27.47 -10.28
C ASN A 266 4.59 27.11 -8.87
N THR A 267 4.31 25.83 -8.60
CA THR A 267 3.79 25.34 -7.31
C THR A 267 4.88 24.94 -6.30
N LEU A 268 6.17 25.06 -6.68
CA LEU A 268 7.30 24.87 -5.77
C LEU A 268 7.16 25.80 -4.54
N GLY A 269 6.83 25.21 -3.39
CA GLY A 269 6.67 25.91 -2.11
C GLY A 269 5.25 25.95 -1.54
N GLN A 270 4.23 25.49 -2.28
CA GLN A 270 2.87 25.40 -1.74
C GLN A 270 2.66 24.11 -0.92
N VAL A 271 1.92 24.19 0.18
CA VAL A 271 1.47 23.00 0.91
C VAL A 271 0.21 22.47 0.24
N LEU A 272 0.37 21.45 -0.60
CA LEU A 272 -0.71 20.82 -1.37
C LEU A 272 -1.32 19.60 -0.67
N TRP A 273 -0.69 19.12 0.40
CA TRP A 273 -1.19 18.05 1.24
C TRP A 273 -0.83 18.32 2.70
N THR A 274 -1.82 18.13 3.58
CA THR A 274 -1.65 18.19 5.03
C THR A 274 -2.19 16.92 5.67
N PRO A 275 -1.50 16.36 6.68
CA PRO A 275 -2.04 15.27 7.49
C PRO A 275 -3.43 15.61 8.03
N GLN A 276 -4.37 14.70 7.85
CA GLN A 276 -5.63 14.77 8.58
C GLN A 276 -5.47 14.06 9.92
N PRO A 277 -6.02 14.59 11.03
CA PRO A 277 -6.05 13.87 12.28
C PRO A 277 -6.85 12.56 12.13
N THR A 278 -6.57 11.59 12.99
CA THR A 278 -7.45 10.45 13.22
C THR A 278 -8.68 10.91 14.01
N TRP A 279 -9.78 10.18 13.85
CA TRP A 279 -10.96 10.35 14.70
C TRP A 279 -11.44 8.99 15.19
N ASP A 280 -12.13 8.98 16.31
CA ASP A 280 -12.83 7.80 16.78
C ASP A 280 -14.05 7.54 15.87
N PRO A 281 -14.10 6.40 15.15
CA PRO A 281 -15.25 6.07 14.31
C PRO A 281 -16.56 5.98 15.10
N ALA A 282 -16.50 5.64 16.40
CA ALA A 282 -17.67 5.47 17.26
C ALA A 282 -18.43 6.77 17.57
N VAL A 283 -17.84 7.93 17.29
CA VAL A 283 -18.49 9.24 17.48
C VAL A 283 -19.47 9.56 16.35
N ARG A 284 -19.50 8.78 15.27
CA ARG A 284 -20.37 9.03 14.12
C ARG A 284 -21.81 8.64 14.43
N ASP A 285 -22.77 9.48 14.02
CA ASP A 285 -24.21 9.24 14.24
C ASP A 285 -24.74 7.93 13.63
N TRP A 286 -24.05 7.40 12.61
CA TRP A 286 -24.37 6.14 11.94
C TRP A 286 -23.63 4.92 12.52
N TRP A 287 -22.80 5.14 13.54
CA TRP A 287 -22.09 4.08 14.24
C TRP A 287 -23.02 3.45 15.27
N GLU A 288 -23.87 2.52 14.81
CA GLU A 288 -24.76 1.75 15.68
C GLU A 288 -23.96 0.83 16.58
N ASP A 289 -24.20 0.89 17.89
CA ASP A 289 -23.71 -0.10 18.84
C ASP A 289 -24.50 -1.41 18.72
N ASP A 290 -23.82 -2.55 18.86
CA ASP A 290 -24.45 -3.87 18.74
C ASP A 290 -25.45 -4.18 19.89
N ASP A 291 -25.67 -3.22 20.81
CA ASP A 291 -26.57 -3.30 21.98
C ASP A 291 -27.94 -2.60 21.78
N ALA A 292 -28.38 -2.40 20.53
CA ALA A 292 -29.71 -1.85 20.20
C ALA A 292 -30.73 -2.92 19.73
#